data_AF-A0A7W0SL63-F1
#
_entry.id   AF-A0A7W0SL63-F1
#
_cell.length_a   1.000
_cell.length_b   1.000
_cell.length_c   1.000
_cell.angle_alpha   90.00
_cell.angle_beta   90.00
_cell.angle_gamma   90.00
#
_symmetry.space_group_name_H-M   'P 1'
#
loop_
_entity.id
_entity.type
_entity.pdbx_description
1 polymer ?
#
loop_
_entity_poly.entity_id
_entity_poly.type
_entity_poly.pdbx_seq_one_letter_code
_entity_poly.pdbx_strand_id
1 'polypeptide(L)' 'MDEIQRVFRRANQAIAAKAEEVSFEGRVPFLCECEDSQCREIVQLSLAEFEEVITVGDRSVSLPDHG' A
#
# COMPACT_ATOMS: atom_id res chain seq x y z
N MET A 1 6.21 -3.75 -13.05
CA MET A 1 5.03 -3.32 -12.28
C MET A 1 3.79 -3.57 -13.09
N ASP A 2 2.92 -4.45 -12.60
CA ASP A 2 1.73 -4.92 -13.31
C ASP A 2 0.58 -3.89 -13.35
N GLU A 3 -0.42 -4.07 -14.22
CA GLU A 3 -1.54 -3.11 -14.33
C GLU A 3 -2.39 -3.05 -13.06
N ILE A 4 -2.69 -4.21 -12.50
CA ILE A 4 -3.44 -4.35 -11.25
C ILE A 4 -2.67 -3.72 -10.09
N GLN A 5 -1.37 -4.02 -9.98
CA GLN A 5 -0.48 -3.44 -8.97
C GLN A 5 -0.51 -1.90 -9.03
N ARG A 6 -0.47 -1.29 -10.23
CA ARG A 6 -0.54 0.18 -10.39
C ARG A 6 -1.84 0.77 -9.83
N VAL A 7 -2.97 0.08 -10.00
CA VAL A 7 -4.27 0.53 -9.49
C VAL A 7 -4.27 0.52 -7.96
N PHE A 8 -3.83 -0.57 -7.34
CA PHE A 8 -3.73 -0.65 -5.87
C PHE A 8 -2.72 0.34 -5.30
N ARG A 9 -1.57 0.51 -5.95
CA ARG A 9 -0.56 1.50 -5.58
C ARG A 9 -1.13 2.92 -5.55
N ARG A 10 -1.93 3.29 -6.55
CA ARG A 10 -2.60 4.60 -6.59
C ARG A 10 -3.61 4.76 -5.45
N ALA A 11 -4.36 3.71 -5.13
CA ALA A 11 -5.28 3.72 -4.00
C ALA A 11 -4.53 3.88 -2.66
N ASN A 12 -3.42 3.17 -2.47
CA ASN A 12 -2.59 3.27 -1.28
C ASN A 12 -1.97 4.66 -1.13
N GLN A 13 -1.53 5.29 -2.22
CA GLN A 13 -1.06 6.68 -2.19
C GLN A 13 -2.16 7.66 -1.73
N ALA A 14 -3.41 7.44 -2.14
CA ALA A 14 -4.54 8.25 -1.66
C ALA A 14 -4.82 8.01 -0.17
N ILE A 15 -4.70 6.76 0.31
CA ILE A 15 -4.82 6.41 1.72
C ILE A 15 -3.71 7.09 2.53
N ALA A 16 -2.46 7.00 2.07
CA ALA A 16 -1.30 7.62 2.70
C ALA A 16 -1.48 9.15 2.84
N ALA A 17 -1.86 9.81 1.74
CA ALA A 17 -2.13 11.25 1.76
C ALA A 17 -3.22 11.62 2.77
N LYS A 18 -4.29 10.81 2.87
CA LYS A 18 -5.36 11.07 3.84
C LYS A 18 -4.90 10.84 5.28
N ALA A 19 -4.09 9.82 5.52
CA ALA A 19 -3.50 9.54 6.83
C ALA A 19 -2.58 10.69 7.27
N GLU A 20 -1.76 11.21 6.36
CA GLU A 20 -0.91 12.37 6.58
C GLU A 20 -1.72 13.64 6.91
N GLU A 21 -2.75 13.94 6.09
CA GLU A 21 -3.62 15.12 6.26
C GLU A 21 -4.27 15.20 7.64
N VAL A 22 -4.62 14.05 8.23
CA VAL A 22 -5.28 13.99 9.55
C VAL A 22 -4.29 13.69 10.67
N SER A 23 -2.98 13.65 10.37
CA SER A 23 -1.92 13.26 11.30
C SER A 23 -2.26 11.95 12.02
N PHE A 24 -2.72 10.96 11.25
CA PHE A 24 -3.11 9.66 11.77
C PHE A 24 -1.93 8.96 12.43
N GLU A 25 -2.05 8.71 13.73
CA GLU A 25 -1.05 7.98 14.50
C GLU A 25 -1.41 6.49 14.53
N GLY A 26 -0.46 5.62 14.17
CA GLY A 26 -0.61 4.17 14.28
C GLY A 26 -0.44 3.43 12.95
N ARG A 27 -1.16 2.30 12.81
CA ARG A 27 -1.13 1.45 11.61
C ARG A 27 -2.23 1.87 10.65
N VAL A 28 -1.83 2.32 9.48
CA VAL A 28 -2.68 2.66 8.34
C VAL A 28 -3.04 1.38 7.59
N PRO A 29 -4.32 1.17 7.24
CA PRO A 29 -4.76 0.02 6.47
C PRO A 29 -4.51 0.25 4.97
N PHE A 30 -3.43 -0.31 4.44
CA PHE A 30 -3.17 -0.31 2.99
C PHE A 30 -3.76 -1.55 2.32
N LEU A 31 -4.10 -1.43 1.04
CA LEU A 31 -4.50 -2.55 0.20
C LEU A 31 -3.27 -3.36 -0.20
N CYS A 32 -3.41 -4.69 -0.28
CA CYS A 32 -2.41 -5.56 -0.91
C CYS A 32 -2.22 -5.19 -2.39
N GLU A 33 -0.97 -5.07 -2.84
CA GLU A 33 -0.56 -4.67 -4.19
C GLU A 33 -0.16 -5.88 -5.07
N CYS A 34 -0.60 -7.09 -4.73
CA CYS A 34 -0.36 -8.27 -5.56
C CYS A 34 -1.10 -8.18 -6.91
N GLU A 35 -0.74 -9.07 -7.84
CA GLU A 35 -1.28 -9.06 -9.20
C GLU A 35 -2.71 -9.62 -9.29
N ASP A 36 -3.28 -10.10 -8.18
CA ASP A 36 -4.65 -10.58 -8.11
C ASP A 36 -5.66 -9.43 -8.02
N SER A 37 -6.38 -9.21 -9.12
CA SER A 37 -7.46 -8.21 -9.22
C SER A 37 -8.61 -8.39 -8.23
N GLN A 38 -8.75 -9.56 -7.61
CA GLN A 38 -9.77 -9.86 -6.61
C GLN A 38 -9.27 -9.76 -5.17
N CYS A 39 -7.97 -9.50 -4.96
CA CYS A 39 -7.41 -9.33 -3.64
C CYS A 39 -8.02 -8.11 -2.94
N ARG A 40 -8.51 -8.32 -1.72
CA ARG A 40 -9.11 -7.28 -0.85
C ARG A 40 -8.48 -7.27 0.54
N GLU A 41 -7.34 -7.94 0.68
CA GLU A 41 -6.62 -8.04 1.94
C GLU A 41 -5.97 -6.71 2.32
N ILE A 42 -5.85 -6.50 3.63
CA ILE A 42 -5.32 -5.28 4.21
C ILE A 42 -3.95 -5.56 4.82
N VAL A 43 -2.95 -4.76 4.40
CA VAL A 43 -1.63 -4.73 5.00
C VAL A 43 -1.56 -3.55 5.96
N GLN A 44 -1.40 -3.86 7.25
CA GLN A 44 -1.26 -2.85 8.29
C GLN A 44 0.17 -2.34 8.31
N LEU A 45 0.43 -1.08 7.96
CA LEU A 45 1.76 -0.43 8.04
C LEU A 45 1.64 0.95 8.68
N SER A 46 2.69 1.44 9.30
CA SER A 46 2.85 2.87 9.57
C SER A 46 3.00 3.63 8.24
N LEU A 47 2.71 4.92 8.28
CA LEU A 47 2.90 5.80 7.12
C LEU A 47 4.38 5.79 6.66
N ALA A 48 5.33 5.81 7.60
CA ALA A 48 6.75 5.77 7.31
C ALA A 48 7.20 4.47 6.60
N GLU A 49 6.72 3.30 7.03
CA GLU A 49 7.02 2.03 6.35
C GLU A 49 6.48 2.03 4.91
N PHE A 50 5.31 2.63 4.67
CA PHE A 50 4.76 2.75 3.31
C PHE A 50 5.59 3.73 2.46
N GLU A 51 6.02 4.85 3.01
CA GLU A 51 6.87 5.82 2.33
C GLU A 51 8.22 5.23 1.90
N GLU A 52 8.83 4.37 2.73
CA GLU A 52 10.03 3.63 2.39
C GLU A 52 9.80 2.66 1.21
N VAL A 53 8.61 2.06 1.10
CA VAL A 53 8.26 1.20 -0.03
C VAL A 53 8.11 2.03 -1.31
N ILE A 54 7.52 3.22 -1.24
CA ILE A 54 7.28 4.03 -2.45
C ILE A 54 8.52 4.76 -2.98
N THR A 55 9.49 5.03 -2.13
CA THR A 55 10.77 5.63 -2.54
C THR A 55 11.64 4.67 -3.36
N VAL A 56 11.49 3.36 -3.12
CA VAL A 56 12.14 2.29 -3.90
C VAL A 56 11.13 1.76 -4.91
N GLY A 57 10.93 2.48 -6.01
CA GLY A 57 9.80 2.32 -6.96
C GLY A 57 9.46 0.91 -7.48
N ASP A 58 10.35 -0.08 -7.34
CA ASP A 58 10.11 -1.48 -7.69
C ASP A 58 9.52 -2.33 -6.55
N ARG A 59 9.42 -1.81 -5.33
CA ARG A 59 8.83 -2.51 -4.18
C ARG A 59 7.31 -2.34 -4.14
N SER A 60 6.62 -3.38 -3.71
CA SER A 60 5.18 -3.42 -3.48
C SER A 60 4.87 -3.70 -2.01
N VAL A 61 3.64 -3.38 -1.61
CA VAL A 61 3.10 -3.76 -0.31
C VAL A 61 2.16 -4.95 -0.49
N SER A 62 2.56 -6.13 -0.01
CA SER A 62 1.73 -7.34 -0.09
C SER A 62 1.81 -8.14 1.20
N LEU A 63 0.81 -8.99 1.44
CA LEU A 63 0.94 -10.03 2.46
C LEU A 63 2.05 -11.02 2.05
N PRO A 64 2.79 -11.62 3.01
CA PRO A 64 3.88 -12.54 2.72
C PRO A 64 3.49 -13.73 1.82
N ASP A 65 2.24 -14.18 1.93
CA ASP A 65 1.71 -15.32 1.18
C ASP A 65 1.28 -14.95 -0.26
N HIS A 66 1.30 -13.66 -0.62
CA HIS A 66 0.80 -13.12 -1.90
C HIS A 66 1.95 -12.55 -2.74
N GLY A 67 2.90 -13.42 -3.07
CA GLY A 67 4.09 -13.12 -3.89
C GLY A 67 3.81 -12.86 -5.36
#